data_AF-A0A941VX86-F1
#
_entry.id   AF-A0A941VX86-F1
#
_cell.length_a   1.000
_cell.length_b   1.000
_cell.length_c   1.000
_cell.angle_alpha   90.00
_cell.angle_beta   90.00
_cell.angle_gamma   90.00
#
_symmetry.space_group_name_H-M   'P 1'
#
loop_
_entity.id
_entity.type
_entity.pdbx_description
1 polymer ?
#
loop_
_entity_poly.entity_id
_entity_poly.type
_entity_poly.pdbx_seq_one_letter_code
_entity_poly.pdbx_strand_id
1 'polypeptide(L)'
;MISHGVADHRLEPVKDDLLLALRRIQLDLDTYREDPRDPAPLEAIGETISQIRGPLSVLDHREAVAFLEEMRTLVQERVAGQIQTFDPALVRQATEQLADYLEVCLSPGNRRPDTELSRMRETLHRARQQGVASAMDEVGSTASALALELAQWSEPATPAPPIEPVPALTDEEIAIEPLELSPSPARVASPALDVDNPIALIGLADGDPEFVEVFLEEALGELAAIREQLAIWRAHPEDQQALTNLRRSFHTLKGSGRMVGATVIGDFAWEFENLLNQVLSGAQDPDPAIAAAVAAAVEALAPLVGEVPLRGGELAALPALVEQARALQHAELELVPPPSGLAIPPGIDLEFVEVFLEEARGELATLRKHQAVWRQNLADRPALTALRRAFHTLKGSGRVVGATV
;
A
#
# COMPACT_ATOMS: atom_id res chain seq x y z
N MET A 1 -16.17 20.25 -36.00
CA MET A 1 -14.79 19.83 -35.68
C MET A 1 -14.33 20.50 -34.39
N ILE A 2 -14.89 20.11 -33.23
CA ILE A 2 -14.33 20.43 -31.91
C ILE A 2 -14.81 19.30 -30.98
N SER A 3 -14.09 18.18 -30.91
CA SER A 3 -14.37 17.15 -29.90
C SER A 3 -13.25 16.12 -29.76
N HIS A 4 -11.97 16.54 -29.83
CA HIS A 4 -10.83 15.66 -29.55
C HIS A 4 -9.85 16.26 -28.51
N GLY A 5 -9.97 17.54 -28.12
CA GLY A 5 -8.99 18.20 -27.23
C GLY A 5 -9.30 18.20 -25.73
N VAL A 6 -10.48 17.74 -25.28
CA VAL A 6 -10.87 17.84 -23.85
C VAL A 6 -10.56 16.53 -23.08
N ALA A 7 -10.38 15.42 -23.77
CA ALA A 7 -9.98 14.15 -23.16
C ALA A 7 -8.46 14.03 -22.96
N ASP A 8 -7.66 14.70 -23.81
CA ASP A 8 -6.18 14.61 -23.81
C ASP A 8 -5.54 15.19 -22.54
N HIS A 9 -6.01 16.35 -22.08
CA HIS A 9 -5.42 17.02 -20.91
C HIS A 9 -5.67 16.33 -19.55
N ARG A 10 -6.49 15.29 -19.49
CA ARG A 10 -6.76 14.56 -18.22
C ARG A 10 -5.76 13.45 -17.94
N LEU A 11 -5.06 12.96 -18.95
CA LEU A 11 -4.07 11.87 -18.80
C LEU A 11 -2.65 12.38 -18.62
N GLU A 12 -2.38 13.63 -19.01
CA GLU A 12 -1.07 14.28 -18.92
C GLU A 12 -0.52 14.34 -17.48
N PRO A 13 -1.30 14.75 -16.46
CA PRO A 13 -0.81 14.73 -15.07
C PRO A 13 -0.52 13.32 -14.56
N VAL A 14 -1.37 12.35 -14.91
CA VAL A 14 -1.18 10.95 -14.52
C VAL A 14 0.07 10.36 -15.19
N LYS A 15 0.33 10.72 -16.45
CA LYS A 15 1.54 10.34 -17.17
C LYS A 15 2.79 10.91 -16.48
N ASP A 16 2.77 12.19 -16.13
CA ASP A 16 3.91 12.85 -15.48
C ASP A 16 4.21 12.23 -14.11
N ASP A 17 3.17 11.94 -13.32
CA ASP A 17 3.30 11.26 -12.02
C ASP A 17 3.90 9.85 -12.17
N LEU A 18 3.45 9.08 -13.18
CA LEU A 18 3.98 7.76 -13.47
C LEU A 18 5.46 7.82 -13.89
N LEU A 19 5.82 8.74 -14.79
CA LEU A 19 7.19 8.93 -15.24
C LEU A 19 8.11 9.40 -14.11
N LEU A 20 7.61 10.25 -13.19
CA LEU A 20 8.35 10.68 -12.01
C LEU A 20 8.66 9.51 -11.08
N ALA A 21 7.68 8.63 -10.83
CA ALA A 21 7.90 7.42 -10.05
C ALA A 21 8.91 6.46 -10.72
N LEU A 22 8.91 6.31 -12.05
CA LEU A 22 9.94 5.53 -12.75
C LEU A 22 11.34 6.13 -12.60
N ARG A 23 11.47 7.47 -12.60
CA ARG A 23 12.76 8.13 -12.29
C ARG A 23 13.22 7.87 -10.86
N ARG A 24 12.30 7.82 -9.90
CA ARG A 24 12.62 7.45 -8.52
C ARG A 24 13.19 6.04 -8.42
N ILE A 25 12.61 5.07 -9.14
CA ILE A 25 13.15 3.70 -9.24
C ILE A 25 14.60 3.73 -9.76
N GLN A 26 14.91 4.56 -10.76
CA GLN A 26 16.27 4.68 -11.28
C GLN A 26 17.26 5.22 -10.24
N LEU A 27 16.86 6.23 -9.44
CA LEU A 27 17.68 6.79 -8.35
C LEU A 27 17.93 5.77 -7.23
N ASP A 28 16.91 5.00 -6.86
CA ASP A 28 17.04 3.94 -5.87
C ASP A 28 17.94 2.80 -6.37
N LEU A 29 17.90 2.47 -7.67
CA LEU A 29 18.83 1.51 -8.29
C LEU A 29 20.28 2.03 -8.31
N ASP A 30 20.48 3.34 -8.50
CA ASP A 30 21.80 3.95 -8.39
C ASP A 30 22.34 3.88 -6.95
N THR A 31 21.48 4.17 -5.97
CA THR A 31 21.80 4.05 -4.54
C THR A 31 22.16 2.60 -4.16
N TYR A 32 21.38 1.61 -4.61
CA TYR A 32 21.69 0.19 -4.38
C TYR A 32 23.02 -0.22 -5.00
N ARG A 33 23.38 0.32 -6.16
CA ARG A 33 24.65 0.00 -6.82
C ARG A 33 25.86 0.49 -6.03
N GLU A 34 25.71 1.58 -5.28
CA GLU A 34 26.77 2.12 -4.40
C GLU A 34 27.00 1.24 -3.16
N ASP A 35 25.94 0.69 -2.55
CA ASP A 35 26.05 -0.30 -1.48
C ASP A 35 25.06 -1.47 -1.63
N PRO A 36 25.45 -2.54 -2.36
CA PRO A 36 24.57 -3.69 -2.61
C PRO A 36 24.22 -4.53 -1.37
N ARG A 37 24.76 -4.18 -0.21
CA ARG A 37 24.45 -4.83 1.08
C ARG A 37 23.27 -4.18 1.79
N ASP A 38 22.90 -2.96 1.42
CA ASP A 38 21.73 -2.28 1.96
C ASP A 38 20.47 -2.69 1.15
N PRO A 39 19.49 -3.38 1.76
CA PRO A 39 18.25 -3.74 1.07
C PRO A 39 17.29 -2.55 0.91
N ALA A 40 17.48 -1.45 1.64
CA ALA A 40 16.52 -0.36 1.71
C ALA A 40 16.17 0.27 0.35
N PRO A 41 17.11 0.49 -0.59
CA PRO A 41 16.74 1.03 -1.90
C PRO A 41 15.90 0.05 -2.73
N LEU A 42 16.11 -1.27 -2.58
CA LEU A 42 15.28 -2.29 -3.24
C LEU A 42 13.86 -2.35 -2.63
N GLU A 43 13.75 -2.19 -1.31
CA GLU A 43 12.44 -2.07 -0.64
C GLU A 43 11.66 -0.85 -1.15
N ALA A 44 12.33 0.31 -1.26
CA ALA A 44 11.75 1.53 -1.82
C ALA A 44 11.29 1.40 -3.29
N ILE A 45 12.04 0.64 -4.10
CA ILE A 45 11.62 0.29 -5.47
C ILE A 45 10.33 -0.53 -5.44
N GLY A 46 10.23 -1.53 -4.55
CA GLY A 46 9.03 -2.35 -4.41
C GLY A 46 7.77 -1.56 -4.01
N GLU A 47 7.94 -0.58 -3.12
CA GLU A 47 6.87 0.35 -2.73
C GLU A 47 6.45 1.25 -3.90
N THR A 48 7.42 1.83 -4.61
CA THR A 48 7.17 2.70 -5.76
C THR A 48 6.42 1.94 -6.87
N ILE A 49 6.82 0.70 -7.17
CA ILE A 49 6.10 -0.17 -8.12
C ILE A 49 4.64 -0.39 -7.68
N SER A 50 4.41 -0.61 -6.40
CA SER A 50 3.05 -0.82 -5.86
C SER A 50 2.16 0.43 -6.01
N GLN A 51 2.75 1.62 -5.88
CA GLN A 51 2.05 2.90 -6.06
C GLN A 51 1.60 3.12 -7.52
N ILE A 52 2.48 2.86 -8.50
CA ILE A 52 2.16 3.09 -9.92
C ILE A 52 1.30 2.00 -10.55
N ARG A 53 1.20 0.82 -9.92
CA ARG A 53 0.32 -0.27 -10.39
C ARG A 53 -1.15 0.15 -10.42
N GLY A 54 -1.61 0.85 -9.38
CA GLY A 54 -3.02 1.26 -9.24
C GLY A 54 -3.50 2.12 -10.43
N PRO A 55 -2.84 3.25 -10.71
CA PRO A 55 -3.18 4.09 -11.87
C PRO A 55 -3.16 3.32 -13.21
N LEU A 56 -2.14 2.47 -13.45
CA LEU A 56 -2.05 1.68 -14.69
C LEU A 56 -3.16 0.63 -14.82
N SER A 57 -3.61 0.05 -13.70
CA SER A 57 -4.75 -0.85 -13.68
C SER A 57 -6.06 -0.14 -14.00
N VAL A 58 -6.26 1.09 -13.50
CA VAL A 58 -7.45 1.90 -13.78
C VAL A 58 -7.51 2.30 -15.26
N LEU A 59 -6.35 2.53 -15.87
CA LEU A 59 -6.21 2.86 -17.28
C LEU A 59 -6.21 1.64 -18.23
N ASP A 60 -6.49 0.43 -17.71
CA ASP A 60 -6.54 -0.84 -18.46
C ASP A 60 -5.22 -1.20 -19.20
N HIS A 61 -4.07 -0.75 -18.69
CA HIS A 61 -2.75 -1.14 -19.20
C HIS A 61 -2.32 -2.49 -18.61
N ARG A 62 -3.04 -3.56 -18.96
CA ARG A 62 -2.86 -4.90 -18.37
C ARG A 62 -1.45 -5.47 -18.53
N GLU A 63 -0.80 -5.25 -19.68
CA GLU A 63 0.59 -5.69 -19.92
C GLU A 63 1.59 -4.91 -19.05
N ALA A 64 1.40 -3.59 -18.88
CA ALA A 64 2.24 -2.79 -18.00
C ALA A 64 2.11 -3.22 -16.52
N VAL A 65 0.89 -3.56 -16.09
CA VAL A 65 0.64 -4.11 -14.74
C VAL A 65 1.35 -5.45 -14.56
N ALA A 66 1.20 -6.38 -15.51
CA ALA A 66 1.88 -7.68 -15.45
C ALA A 66 3.41 -7.55 -15.48
N PHE A 67 3.92 -6.58 -16.24
CA PHE A 67 5.34 -6.25 -16.30
C PHE A 67 5.87 -5.73 -14.96
N LEU A 68 5.16 -4.79 -14.33
CA LEU A 68 5.49 -4.26 -13.01
C LEU A 68 5.46 -5.32 -11.92
N GLU A 69 4.49 -6.24 -11.95
CA GLU A 69 4.41 -7.34 -10.98
C GLU A 69 5.61 -8.31 -11.09
N GLU A 70 6.12 -8.58 -12.30
CA GLU A 70 7.34 -9.38 -12.47
C GLU A 70 8.57 -8.63 -11.92
N MET A 71 8.71 -7.33 -12.20
CA MET A 71 9.78 -6.50 -11.61
C MET A 71 9.72 -6.50 -10.08
N ARG A 72 8.52 -6.31 -9.50
CA ARG A 72 8.29 -6.32 -8.05
C ARG A 72 8.70 -7.64 -7.44
N THR A 73 8.28 -8.74 -8.06
CA THR A 73 8.61 -10.09 -7.59
C THR A 73 10.11 -10.33 -7.59
N LEU A 74 10.81 -9.97 -8.66
CA LEU A 74 12.27 -10.09 -8.74
C LEU A 74 12.97 -9.30 -7.62
N VAL A 75 12.56 -8.05 -7.39
CA VAL A 75 13.15 -7.19 -6.35
C VAL A 75 12.85 -7.73 -4.95
N GLN A 76 11.63 -8.19 -4.68
CA GLN A 76 11.25 -8.75 -3.39
C GLN A 76 11.97 -10.07 -3.08
N GLU A 77 12.08 -10.97 -4.06
CA GLU A 77 12.84 -12.21 -3.89
C GLU A 77 14.32 -11.92 -3.63
N ARG A 78 14.87 -10.84 -4.19
CA ARG A 78 16.23 -10.39 -3.88
C ARG A 78 16.34 -9.90 -2.43
N VAL A 79 15.43 -9.04 -2.00
CA VAL A 79 15.41 -8.52 -0.61
C VAL A 79 15.24 -9.66 0.40
N ALA A 80 14.39 -10.65 0.09
CA ALA A 80 14.18 -11.83 0.91
C ALA A 80 15.36 -12.84 0.89
N GLY A 81 16.39 -12.59 0.08
CA GLY A 81 17.54 -13.49 -0.08
C GLY A 81 17.23 -14.80 -0.82
N GLN A 82 16.08 -14.87 -1.51
CA GLN A 82 15.65 -16.05 -2.26
C GLN A 82 16.36 -16.20 -3.60
N ILE A 83 16.85 -15.08 -4.16
CA ILE A 83 17.73 -15.08 -5.33
C ILE A 83 19.11 -14.52 -4.98
N GLN A 84 20.13 -15.27 -5.38
CA GLN A 84 21.52 -14.90 -5.12
C GLN A 84 22.10 -14.00 -6.20
N THR A 85 21.79 -14.31 -7.46
CA THR A 85 22.18 -13.48 -8.61
C THR A 85 21.10 -12.44 -8.87
N PHE A 86 21.51 -11.18 -8.89
CA PHE A 86 20.64 -10.05 -9.17
C PHE A 86 21.43 -8.99 -9.94
N ASP A 87 20.98 -8.69 -11.15
CA ASP A 87 21.56 -7.65 -11.98
C ASP A 87 20.69 -6.39 -11.92
N PRO A 88 21.12 -5.32 -11.20
CA PRO A 88 20.37 -4.07 -11.14
C PRO A 88 20.28 -3.37 -12.50
N ALA A 89 21.18 -3.66 -13.46
CA ALA A 89 21.10 -3.09 -14.80
C ALA A 89 19.87 -3.62 -15.57
N LEU A 90 19.45 -4.86 -15.31
CA LEU A 90 18.26 -5.43 -15.92
C LEU A 90 16.98 -4.73 -15.43
N VAL A 91 16.89 -4.43 -14.13
CA VAL A 91 15.75 -3.68 -13.56
C VAL A 91 15.73 -2.25 -14.10
N ARG A 92 16.91 -1.62 -14.28
CA ARG A 92 17.01 -0.30 -14.91
C ARG A 92 16.49 -0.32 -16.34
N GLN A 93 16.95 -1.28 -17.15
CA GLN A 93 16.51 -1.44 -18.54
C GLN A 93 14.99 -1.69 -18.62
N ALA A 94 14.45 -2.48 -17.69
CA ALA A 94 13.03 -2.71 -17.57
C ALA A 94 12.24 -1.42 -17.25
N THR A 95 12.77 -0.60 -16.33
CA THR A 95 12.20 0.70 -15.96
C THR A 95 12.19 1.68 -17.14
N GLU A 96 13.27 1.73 -17.90
CA GLU A 96 13.39 2.55 -19.13
C GLU A 96 12.38 2.11 -20.19
N GLN A 97 12.25 0.81 -20.44
CA GLN A 97 11.29 0.26 -21.39
C GLN A 97 9.84 0.59 -21.01
N LEU A 98 9.52 0.62 -19.72
CA LEU A 98 8.20 1.05 -19.25
C LEU A 98 8.00 2.56 -19.42
N ALA A 99 9.02 3.39 -19.20
CA ALA A 99 8.94 4.82 -19.46
C ALA A 99 8.66 5.10 -20.94
N ASP A 100 9.40 4.44 -21.84
CA ASP A 100 9.19 4.52 -23.30
C ASP A 100 7.77 4.07 -23.69
N TYR A 101 7.26 3.02 -23.06
CA TYR A 101 5.89 2.56 -23.25
C TYR A 101 4.87 3.64 -22.85
N LEU A 102 5.00 4.24 -21.66
CA LEU A 102 4.06 5.24 -21.17
C LEU A 102 4.07 6.51 -22.01
N GLU A 103 5.24 6.95 -22.49
CA GLU A 103 5.34 8.09 -23.41
C GLU A 103 4.61 7.83 -24.73
N VAL A 104 4.63 6.59 -25.23
CA VAL A 104 3.99 6.21 -26.49
C VAL A 104 2.49 5.95 -26.34
N CYS A 105 2.06 5.28 -25.26
CA CYS A 105 0.69 4.79 -25.09
C CYS A 105 -0.26 5.78 -24.41
N LEU A 106 0.26 6.74 -23.65
CA LEU A 106 -0.53 7.85 -23.11
C LEU A 106 -0.55 9.07 -24.05
N SER A 107 0.01 8.93 -25.26
CA SER A 107 -0.11 9.90 -26.36
C SER A 107 -1.29 9.57 -27.29
N PRO A 108 -2.05 10.57 -27.80
CA PRO A 108 -3.27 10.34 -28.58
C PRO A 108 -3.02 9.54 -29.87
N GLY A 109 -3.74 8.43 -30.03
CA GLY A 109 -3.85 7.68 -31.29
C GLY A 109 -2.87 6.51 -31.48
N ASN A 110 -1.99 6.21 -30.52
CA ASN A 110 -1.04 5.11 -30.62
C ASN A 110 -1.48 3.89 -29.80
N ARG A 111 -2.05 2.89 -30.46
CA ARG A 111 -2.09 1.50 -29.95
C ARG A 111 -1.06 0.68 -30.72
N ARG A 112 0.20 0.75 -30.29
CA ARG A 112 1.19 -0.23 -30.75
C ARG A 112 1.10 -1.49 -29.90
N PRO A 113 1.38 -2.67 -30.48
CA PRO A 113 1.36 -3.93 -29.73
C PRO A 113 2.52 -3.99 -28.73
N ASP A 114 2.22 -4.41 -27.50
CA ASP A 114 3.05 -4.47 -26.29
C ASP A 114 4.23 -5.46 -26.34
N THR A 115 4.65 -5.86 -27.55
CA THR A 115 5.62 -6.94 -27.77
C THR A 115 7.00 -6.69 -27.15
N GLU A 116 7.40 -5.45 -26.94
CA GLU A 116 8.65 -5.11 -26.27
C GLU A 116 8.55 -5.29 -24.75
N LEU A 117 7.46 -4.84 -24.13
CA LEU A 117 7.18 -5.09 -22.71
C LEU A 117 7.09 -6.58 -22.43
N SER A 118 6.36 -7.34 -23.23
CA SER A 118 6.23 -8.79 -23.02
C SER A 118 7.58 -9.52 -23.18
N ARG A 119 8.45 -9.11 -24.12
CA ARG A 119 9.82 -9.65 -24.25
C ARG A 119 10.69 -9.32 -23.05
N MET A 120 10.60 -8.08 -22.55
CA MET A 120 11.35 -7.68 -21.37
C MET A 120 10.87 -8.41 -20.13
N ARG A 121 9.56 -8.60 -19.96
CA ARG A 121 8.96 -9.42 -18.89
C ARG A 121 9.51 -10.83 -18.88
N GLU A 122 9.56 -11.48 -20.05
CA GLU A 122 10.12 -12.82 -20.20
C GLU A 122 11.62 -12.87 -19.87
N THR A 123 12.35 -11.77 -20.10
CA THR A 123 13.77 -11.66 -19.74
C THR A 123 13.94 -11.54 -18.22
N LEU A 124 13.13 -10.73 -17.55
CA LEU A 124 13.07 -10.64 -16.09
C LEU A 124 12.72 -11.99 -15.46
N HIS A 125 11.70 -12.67 -15.99
CA HIS A 125 11.26 -13.97 -15.52
C HIS A 125 12.39 -15.01 -15.60
N ARG A 126 13.10 -15.09 -16.72
CA ARG A 126 14.25 -16.00 -16.89
C ARG A 126 15.39 -15.67 -15.93
N ALA A 127 15.71 -14.39 -15.73
CA ALA A 127 16.75 -13.98 -14.79
C ALA A 127 16.40 -14.40 -13.34
N ARG A 128 15.13 -14.21 -12.95
CA ARG A 128 14.60 -14.63 -11.65
C ARG A 128 14.74 -16.13 -11.42
N GLN A 129 14.28 -16.94 -12.39
CA GLN A 129 14.36 -18.40 -12.32
C GLN A 129 15.81 -18.91 -12.23
N GLN A 130 16.75 -18.27 -12.93
CA GLN A 130 18.17 -18.59 -12.84
C GLN A 130 18.75 -18.27 -11.44
N GLY A 131 18.34 -17.14 -10.85
CA GLY A 131 18.76 -16.76 -9.50
C GLY A 131 18.24 -17.68 -8.40
N VAL A 132 17.04 -18.23 -8.57
CA VAL A 132 16.48 -19.25 -7.65
C VAL A 132 17.22 -20.58 -7.80
N ALA A 133 17.48 -21.03 -9.03
CA ALA A 133 18.19 -22.29 -9.28
C ALA A 133 19.61 -22.29 -8.70
N SER A 134 20.36 -21.20 -8.85
CA SER A 134 21.69 -21.06 -8.22
C SER A 134 21.63 -21.09 -6.70
N ALA A 135 20.57 -20.55 -6.09
CA ALA A 135 20.38 -20.59 -4.65
C ALA A 135 20.16 -22.03 -4.14
N MET A 136 19.36 -22.83 -4.86
CA MET A 136 19.08 -24.22 -4.49
C MET A 136 20.31 -25.13 -4.65
N ASP A 137 21.15 -24.89 -5.67
CA ASP A 137 22.40 -25.64 -5.88
C ASP A 137 23.41 -25.37 -4.76
N GLU A 138 23.54 -24.13 -4.29
CA GLU A 138 24.44 -23.81 -3.16
C GLU A 138 23.94 -24.37 -1.83
N VAL A 139 22.63 -24.33 -1.56
CA VAL A 139 22.04 -24.95 -0.35
C VAL A 139 22.19 -26.47 -0.41
N GLY A 140 22.03 -27.09 -1.59
CA GLY A 140 22.26 -28.52 -1.79
C GLY A 140 23.73 -28.92 -1.59
N SER A 141 24.67 -28.10 -2.07
CA SER A 141 26.10 -28.32 -1.90
C SER A 141 26.54 -28.14 -0.44
N THR A 142 26.07 -27.10 0.24
CA THR A 142 26.39 -26.84 1.66
C THR A 142 25.75 -27.87 2.58
N ALA A 143 24.49 -28.25 2.34
CA ALA A 143 23.83 -29.33 3.06
C ALA A 143 24.51 -30.68 2.83
N SER A 144 24.98 -30.96 1.60
CA SER A 144 25.74 -32.18 1.28
C SER A 144 27.10 -32.20 1.98
N ALA A 145 27.81 -31.06 2.04
CA ALA A 145 29.08 -30.94 2.76
C ALA A 145 28.89 -31.13 4.27
N LEU A 146 27.86 -30.51 4.86
CA LEU A 146 27.53 -30.66 6.29
C LEU A 146 27.07 -32.08 6.62
N ALA A 147 26.32 -32.73 5.71
CA ALA A 147 25.92 -34.13 5.86
C ALA A 147 27.13 -35.08 5.79
N LEU A 148 28.12 -34.79 4.94
CA LEU A 148 29.37 -35.56 4.85
C LEU A 148 30.25 -35.38 6.11
N GLU A 149 30.20 -34.21 6.74
CA GLU A 149 30.93 -33.87 7.96
C GLU A 149 30.26 -34.47 9.21
N LEU A 150 28.93 -34.45 9.28
CA LEU A 150 28.14 -35.09 10.35
C LEU A 150 28.16 -36.62 10.28
N ALA A 151 28.24 -37.21 9.07
CA ALA A 151 28.37 -38.65 8.88
C ALA A 151 29.71 -39.21 9.37
N GLN A 152 30.74 -38.38 9.53
CA GLN A 152 32.06 -38.79 10.03
C GLN A 152 32.11 -38.94 11.55
N TRP A 153 31.13 -38.42 12.29
CA TRP A 153 31.11 -38.38 13.75
C TRP A 153 29.97 -39.18 14.42
N SER A 154 29.34 -40.11 13.71
CA SER A 154 28.35 -41.00 14.35
C SER A 154 28.94 -42.38 14.67
N GLU A 155 29.03 -42.70 15.96
CA GLU A 155 29.15 -44.07 16.45
C GLU A 155 27.93 -44.92 16.03
N PRO A 156 28.07 -46.26 15.93
CA PRO A 156 27.04 -47.11 15.34
C PRO A 156 25.79 -47.17 16.24
N ALA A 157 24.70 -46.58 15.77
CA ALA A 157 23.38 -46.74 16.39
C ALA A 157 22.88 -48.19 16.21
N THR A 158 22.48 -48.81 17.31
CA THR A 158 21.81 -50.12 17.36
C THR A 158 20.40 -50.00 16.77
N PRO A 159 19.90 -50.98 15.99
CA PRO A 159 18.59 -50.86 15.35
C PRO A 159 17.44 -51.03 16.37
N ALA A 160 16.49 -50.10 16.34
CA ALA A 160 15.21 -50.18 17.05
C ALA A 160 14.20 -51.10 16.28
N PRO A 161 13.21 -51.70 16.96
CA PRO A 161 12.32 -52.70 16.35
C PRO A 161 11.23 -52.06 15.47
N PRO A 162 10.53 -52.86 14.62
CA PRO A 162 9.56 -52.35 13.65
C PRO A 162 8.25 -51.94 14.33
N ILE A 163 7.67 -50.82 13.89
CA ILE A 163 6.30 -50.41 14.24
C ILE A 163 5.37 -50.90 13.13
N GLU A 164 4.30 -51.60 13.51
CA GLU A 164 3.23 -52.05 12.61
C GLU A 164 2.32 -50.90 12.14
N PRO A 165 1.74 -50.98 10.93
CA PRO A 165 0.85 -49.95 10.41
C PRO A 165 -0.56 -50.05 11.00
N VAL A 166 -1.14 -48.89 11.34
CA VAL A 166 -2.55 -48.71 11.72
C VAL A 166 -3.41 -48.57 10.46
N PRO A 167 -4.61 -49.17 10.36
CA PRO A 167 -5.40 -49.18 9.14
C PRO A 167 -6.09 -47.84 8.88
N ALA A 168 -6.27 -47.55 7.59
CA ALA A 168 -7.02 -46.42 7.06
C ALA A 168 -8.52 -46.55 7.34
N LEU A 169 -9.16 -45.43 7.67
CA LEU A 169 -10.62 -45.27 7.61
C LEU A 169 -10.97 -44.52 6.32
N THR A 170 -11.87 -45.12 5.56
CA THR A 170 -12.44 -44.66 4.28
C THR A 170 -13.75 -43.89 4.48
N ASP A 171 -13.95 -42.96 3.55
CA ASP A 171 -15.19 -42.40 2.97
C ASP A 171 -16.20 -41.66 3.85
N GLU A 172 -16.41 -40.38 3.52
CA GLU A 172 -17.78 -39.87 3.32
C GLU A 172 -17.80 -38.81 2.21
N GLU A 173 -18.59 -39.13 1.19
CA GLU A 173 -18.78 -38.44 -0.09
C GLU A 173 -19.91 -37.40 0.08
N ILE A 174 -19.59 -36.10 0.01
CA ILE A 174 -20.60 -35.04 -0.04
C ILE A 174 -20.86 -34.73 -1.52
N ALA A 175 -22.06 -35.08 -1.96
CA ALA A 175 -22.59 -34.77 -3.28
C ALA A 175 -22.77 -33.25 -3.45
N ILE A 176 -22.20 -32.70 -4.52
CA ILE A 176 -22.46 -31.33 -4.99
C ILE A 176 -23.28 -31.43 -6.27
N GLU A 177 -24.51 -30.93 -6.23
CA GLU A 177 -25.43 -30.86 -7.36
C GLU A 177 -25.13 -29.56 -8.17
N PRO A 178 -24.98 -29.62 -9.51
CA PRO A 178 -24.67 -28.44 -10.33
C PRO A 178 -25.95 -27.73 -10.78
N LEU A 179 -26.08 -26.43 -10.51
CA LEU A 179 -27.15 -25.58 -11.04
C LEU A 179 -26.72 -24.91 -12.36
N GLU A 180 -27.53 -25.13 -13.39
CA GLU A 180 -27.36 -24.65 -14.76
C GLU A 180 -27.69 -23.16 -14.92
N LEU A 181 -26.89 -22.45 -15.72
CA LEU A 181 -27.07 -21.06 -16.15
C LEU A 181 -28.08 -20.97 -17.32
N SER A 182 -28.90 -19.92 -17.34
CA SER A 182 -29.61 -19.43 -18.53
C SER A 182 -29.53 -17.90 -18.63
N PRO A 183 -29.33 -17.31 -19.82
CA PRO A 183 -29.13 -15.86 -19.99
C PRO A 183 -30.36 -15.10 -20.52
N SER A 184 -30.28 -13.75 -20.46
CA SER A 184 -30.94 -12.70 -21.31
C SER A 184 -31.93 -11.75 -20.58
N PRO A 185 -32.18 -10.50 -21.05
CA PRO A 185 -31.30 -9.47 -21.64
C PRO A 185 -31.44 -8.06 -20.98
N ALA A 186 -30.58 -7.15 -21.43
CA ALA A 186 -30.46 -5.72 -21.06
C ALA A 186 -31.74 -4.86 -21.14
N ARG A 187 -31.84 -3.83 -20.26
CA ARG A 187 -32.36 -2.50 -20.60
C ARG A 187 -31.91 -1.40 -19.62
N VAL A 188 -31.53 -0.28 -20.21
CA VAL A 188 -31.11 1.02 -19.66
C VAL A 188 -32.25 1.75 -18.94
N ALA A 189 -31.97 2.36 -17.77
CA ALA A 189 -32.59 3.61 -17.32
C ALA A 189 -31.81 4.21 -16.13
N SER A 190 -31.36 5.46 -16.25
CA SER A 190 -30.81 6.22 -15.11
C SER A 190 -31.91 6.56 -14.11
N PRO A 191 -31.75 6.35 -12.80
CA PRO A 191 -32.70 6.83 -11.82
C PRO A 191 -32.25 8.16 -11.19
N ALA A 192 -33.23 9.02 -10.96
CA ALA A 192 -33.12 10.11 -9.99
C ALA A 192 -32.91 9.52 -8.59
N LEU A 193 -32.07 10.16 -7.78
CA LEU A 193 -31.74 9.71 -6.42
C LEU A 193 -33.01 9.62 -5.56
N ASP A 194 -33.36 8.39 -5.17
CA ASP A 194 -34.46 8.10 -4.26
C ASP A 194 -33.95 8.19 -2.82
N VAL A 195 -34.37 9.23 -2.10
CA VAL A 195 -33.83 9.60 -0.77
C VAL A 195 -34.33 8.68 0.34
N ASP A 196 -35.32 7.84 0.07
CA ASP A 196 -35.91 6.90 1.05
C ASP A 196 -35.32 5.47 0.92
N ASN A 197 -34.43 5.22 -0.06
CA ASN A 197 -33.81 3.91 -0.31
C ASN A 197 -32.29 3.95 -0.09
N PRO A 198 -31.74 3.23 0.91
CA PRO A 198 -30.29 3.19 1.18
C PRO A 198 -29.47 2.77 -0.05
N ILE A 199 -29.95 1.77 -0.80
CA ILE A 199 -29.26 1.23 -1.99
C ILE A 199 -29.12 2.31 -3.07
N ALA A 200 -30.18 3.09 -3.31
CA ALA A 200 -30.13 4.18 -4.28
C ALA A 200 -29.24 5.33 -3.80
N LEU A 201 -29.28 5.63 -2.49
CA LEU A 201 -28.53 6.71 -1.87
C LEU A 201 -27.02 6.50 -1.96
N ILE A 202 -26.54 5.25 -1.83
CA ILE A 202 -25.12 4.91 -1.91
C ILE A 202 -24.64 4.57 -3.32
N GLY A 203 -25.49 4.79 -4.34
CA GLY A 203 -25.13 4.59 -5.75
C GLY A 203 -25.20 3.14 -6.23
N LEU A 204 -25.88 2.26 -5.50
CA LEU A 204 -26.04 0.83 -5.82
C LEU A 204 -27.35 0.51 -6.56
N ALA A 205 -28.13 1.52 -6.99
CA ALA A 205 -29.42 1.33 -7.65
C ALA A 205 -29.36 0.44 -8.91
N ASP A 206 -28.24 0.52 -9.65
CA ASP A 206 -28.00 -0.26 -10.88
C ASP A 206 -27.03 -1.45 -10.64
N GLY A 207 -26.69 -1.72 -9.38
CA GLY A 207 -25.80 -2.82 -8.99
C GLY A 207 -26.47 -4.18 -9.08
N ASP A 208 -25.66 -5.23 -9.22
CA ASP A 208 -26.15 -6.60 -9.15
C ASP A 208 -26.68 -6.91 -7.73
N PRO A 209 -27.97 -7.26 -7.57
CA PRO A 209 -28.60 -7.43 -6.26
C PRO A 209 -27.89 -8.43 -5.34
N GLU A 210 -27.33 -9.51 -5.90
CA GLU A 210 -26.65 -10.54 -5.10
C GLU A 210 -25.34 -9.99 -4.50
N PHE A 211 -24.55 -9.27 -5.31
CA PHE A 211 -23.33 -8.64 -4.82
C PHE A 211 -23.62 -7.48 -3.86
N VAL A 212 -24.69 -6.72 -4.09
CA VAL A 212 -25.13 -5.65 -3.17
C VAL A 212 -25.54 -6.23 -1.81
N GLU A 213 -26.30 -7.32 -1.78
CA GLU A 213 -26.71 -8.00 -0.54
C GLU A 213 -25.49 -8.49 0.25
N VAL A 214 -24.55 -9.17 -0.40
CA VAL A 214 -23.29 -9.63 0.21
C VAL A 214 -22.49 -8.45 0.78
N PHE A 215 -22.38 -7.35 0.04
CA PHE A 215 -21.69 -6.16 0.52
C PHE A 215 -22.36 -5.56 1.77
N LEU A 216 -23.69 -5.47 1.79
CA LEU A 216 -24.40 -4.92 2.94
C LEU A 216 -24.24 -5.81 4.18
N GLU A 217 -24.30 -7.12 4.03
CA GLU A 217 -24.02 -8.07 5.12
C GLU A 217 -22.59 -7.93 5.65
N GLU A 218 -21.60 -7.85 4.76
CA GLU A 218 -20.21 -7.63 5.13
C GLU A 218 -20.02 -6.29 5.84
N ALA A 219 -20.64 -5.23 5.32
CA ALA A 219 -20.54 -3.90 5.92
C ALA A 219 -21.16 -3.85 7.33
N LEU A 220 -22.27 -4.54 7.57
CA LEU A 220 -22.85 -4.69 8.90
C LEU A 220 -21.89 -5.40 9.86
N GLY A 221 -21.25 -6.47 9.40
CA GLY A 221 -20.22 -7.19 10.16
C GLY A 221 -19.03 -6.28 10.51
N GLU A 222 -18.56 -5.49 9.56
CA GLU A 222 -17.44 -4.57 9.78
C GLU A 222 -17.81 -3.41 10.71
N LEU A 223 -19.03 -2.86 10.65
CA LEU A 223 -19.47 -1.85 11.62
C LEU A 223 -19.51 -2.42 13.05
N ALA A 224 -19.97 -3.66 13.22
CA ALA A 224 -19.97 -4.33 14.52
C ALA A 224 -18.53 -4.54 15.04
N ALA A 225 -17.61 -4.99 14.17
CA ALA A 225 -16.20 -5.14 14.50
C ALA A 225 -15.57 -3.79 14.90
N ILE A 226 -15.87 -2.71 14.19
CA ILE A 226 -15.38 -1.37 14.54
C ILE A 226 -15.86 -0.97 15.94
N ARG A 227 -17.14 -1.18 16.29
CA ARG A 227 -17.65 -0.84 17.63
C ARG A 227 -16.94 -1.62 18.74
N GLU A 228 -16.72 -2.92 18.54
CA GLU A 228 -16.01 -3.77 19.50
C GLU A 228 -14.56 -3.29 19.71
N GLN A 229 -13.81 -3.15 18.62
CA GLN A 229 -12.40 -2.77 18.68
C GLN A 229 -12.21 -1.33 19.16
N LEU A 230 -13.16 -0.44 18.86
CA LEU A 230 -13.17 0.93 19.37
C LEU A 230 -13.38 0.96 20.89
N ALA A 231 -14.23 0.09 21.43
CA ALA A 231 -14.43 0.00 22.88
C ALA A 231 -13.15 -0.47 23.59
N ILE A 232 -12.45 -1.46 23.02
CA ILE A 232 -11.15 -1.93 23.52
C ILE A 232 -10.14 -0.80 23.47
N TRP A 233 -9.97 -0.14 22.32
CA TRP A 233 -8.98 0.91 22.13
C TRP A 233 -9.24 2.13 23.01
N ARG A 234 -10.50 2.49 23.27
CA ARG A 234 -10.84 3.57 24.22
C ARG A 234 -10.44 3.24 25.66
N ALA A 235 -10.53 1.98 26.06
CA ALA A 235 -10.10 1.53 27.38
C ALA A 235 -8.57 1.41 27.47
N HIS A 236 -7.93 1.05 26.36
CA HIS A 236 -6.50 0.79 26.25
C HIS A 236 -5.91 1.49 25.01
N PRO A 237 -5.61 2.80 25.05
CA PRO A 237 -5.11 3.56 23.90
C PRO A 237 -3.78 3.05 23.33
N GLU A 238 -3.01 2.33 24.14
CA GLU A 238 -1.76 1.66 23.78
C GLU A 238 -1.96 0.34 23.00
N ASP A 239 -3.19 -0.18 22.93
CA ASP A 239 -3.49 -1.45 22.26
C ASP A 239 -3.41 -1.31 20.73
N GLN A 240 -2.24 -1.62 20.20
CA GLN A 240 -1.94 -1.63 18.76
C GLN A 240 -2.75 -2.68 17.98
N GLN A 241 -3.19 -3.77 18.64
CA GLN A 241 -3.96 -4.81 17.99
C GLN A 241 -5.39 -4.32 17.73
N ALA A 242 -5.99 -3.63 18.69
CA ALA A 242 -7.29 -2.99 18.53
C ALA A 242 -7.27 -1.95 17.39
N LEU A 243 -6.24 -1.10 17.34
CA LEU A 243 -6.02 -0.16 16.23
C LEU A 243 -5.84 -0.86 14.87
N THR A 244 -5.08 -1.95 14.83
CA THR A 244 -4.87 -2.73 13.60
C THR A 244 -6.18 -3.32 13.09
N ASN A 245 -7.02 -3.81 14.00
CA ASN A 245 -8.33 -4.36 13.64
C ASN A 245 -9.30 -3.25 13.18
N LEU A 246 -9.33 -2.09 13.85
CA LEU A 246 -10.09 -0.92 13.40
C LEU A 246 -9.72 -0.53 11.97
N ARG A 247 -8.42 -0.40 11.68
CA ARG A 247 -7.92 -0.07 10.34
C ARG A 247 -8.25 -1.15 9.32
N ARG A 248 -8.29 -2.43 9.72
CA ARG A 248 -8.70 -3.53 8.83
C ARG A 248 -10.16 -3.38 8.43
N SER A 249 -11.06 -3.10 9.36
CA SER A 249 -12.48 -2.95 9.04
C SER A 249 -12.76 -1.82 8.06
N PHE A 250 -12.12 -0.66 8.23
CA PHE A 250 -12.20 0.42 7.23
C PHE A 250 -11.59 0.03 5.87
N HIS A 251 -10.50 -0.74 5.87
CA HIS A 251 -9.92 -1.27 4.63
C HIS A 251 -10.88 -2.22 3.90
N THR A 252 -11.58 -3.10 4.63
CA THR A 252 -12.59 -3.98 4.06
C THR A 252 -13.73 -3.17 3.46
N LEU A 253 -14.31 -2.23 4.21
CA LEU A 253 -15.39 -1.34 3.73
C LEU A 253 -15.00 -0.56 2.46
N LYS A 254 -13.74 -0.10 2.38
CA LYS A 254 -13.19 0.51 1.16
C LYS A 254 -13.15 -0.47 -0.01
N GLY A 255 -12.60 -1.66 0.22
CA GLY A 255 -12.44 -2.69 -0.80
C GLY A 255 -13.78 -3.20 -1.33
N SER A 256 -14.66 -3.65 -0.43
CA SER A 256 -15.98 -4.18 -0.77
C SER A 256 -16.88 -3.10 -1.38
N GLY A 257 -16.87 -1.88 -0.83
CA GLY A 257 -17.62 -0.75 -1.38
C GLY A 257 -17.22 -0.40 -2.82
N ARG A 258 -15.92 -0.43 -3.16
CA ARG A 258 -15.46 -0.21 -4.53
C ARG A 258 -15.84 -1.34 -5.49
N MET A 259 -15.89 -2.59 -5.02
CA MET A 259 -16.26 -3.73 -5.86
C MET A 259 -17.71 -3.68 -6.31
N VAL A 260 -18.62 -3.23 -5.44
CA VAL A 260 -20.05 -3.15 -5.76
C VAL A 260 -20.49 -1.79 -6.33
N GLY A 261 -19.61 -0.79 -6.33
CA GLY A 261 -19.91 0.56 -6.84
C GLY A 261 -20.42 1.55 -5.79
N ALA A 262 -20.40 1.19 -4.51
CA ALA A 262 -20.68 2.07 -3.37
C ALA A 262 -19.50 3.03 -3.09
N THR A 263 -19.12 3.83 -4.10
CA THR A 263 -17.92 4.68 -4.08
C THR A 263 -17.93 5.68 -2.91
N VAL A 264 -19.11 6.20 -2.55
CA VAL A 264 -19.26 7.14 -1.44
C VAL A 264 -18.86 6.53 -0.10
N ILE A 265 -19.30 5.28 0.18
CA ILE A 265 -18.86 4.55 1.38
C ILE A 265 -17.37 4.21 1.28
N GLY A 266 -16.92 3.77 0.10
CA GLY A 266 -15.54 3.35 -0.10
C GLY A 266 -14.52 4.46 0.11
N ASP A 267 -14.77 5.65 -0.45
CA ASP A 267 -13.90 6.81 -0.29
C ASP A 267 -13.98 7.40 1.12
N PHE A 268 -15.16 7.37 1.75
CA PHE A 268 -15.31 7.72 3.17
C PHE A 268 -14.48 6.80 4.08
N ALA A 269 -14.55 5.48 3.86
CA ALA A 269 -13.80 4.51 4.63
C ALA A 269 -12.28 4.67 4.48
N TRP A 270 -11.82 5.07 3.29
CA TRP A 270 -10.40 5.34 3.03
C TRP A 270 -9.83 6.48 3.90
N GLU A 271 -10.58 7.56 4.12
CA GLU A 271 -10.13 8.70 4.94
C GLU A 271 -9.89 8.29 6.41
N PHE A 272 -10.77 7.43 6.94
CA PHE A 272 -10.62 6.87 8.29
C PHE A 272 -9.52 5.81 8.36
N GLU A 273 -9.35 4.98 7.32
CA GLU A 273 -8.19 4.08 7.19
C GLU A 273 -6.88 4.88 7.25
N ASN A 274 -6.79 6.01 6.54
CA ASN A 274 -5.61 6.86 6.52
C ASN A 274 -5.33 7.51 7.88
N LEU A 275 -6.35 8.06 8.55
CA LEU A 275 -6.22 8.60 9.91
C LEU A 275 -5.66 7.54 10.88
N LEU A 276 -6.18 6.32 10.83
CA LEU A 276 -5.72 5.22 11.69
C LEU A 276 -4.29 4.77 11.34
N ASN A 277 -3.87 4.85 10.07
CA ASN A 277 -2.48 4.59 9.68
C ASN A 277 -1.49 5.59 10.32
N GLN A 278 -1.89 6.85 10.51
CA GLN A 278 -1.04 7.86 11.18
C GLN A 278 -0.85 7.53 12.66
N VAL A 279 -1.90 7.04 13.32
CA VAL A 279 -1.80 6.58 14.72
C VAL A 279 -0.93 5.31 14.82
N LEU A 280 -1.14 4.33 13.93
CA LEU A 280 -0.36 3.09 13.90
C LEU A 280 1.14 3.33 13.59
N SER A 281 1.45 4.31 12.75
CA SER A 281 2.84 4.65 12.40
C SER A 281 3.55 5.49 13.47
N GLY A 282 2.82 5.95 14.50
CA GLY A 282 3.31 6.88 15.52
C GLY A 282 3.51 8.31 15.01
N ALA A 283 2.95 8.64 13.85
CA ALA A 283 2.94 10.01 13.32
C ALA A 283 1.94 10.91 14.06
N GLN A 284 0.95 10.30 14.74
CA GLN A 284 -0.05 10.96 15.55
C GLN A 284 -0.28 10.18 16.85
N ASP A 285 -0.32 10.87 17.98
CA ASP A 285 -0.64 10.23 19.25
C ASP A 285 -2.10 9.75 19.31
N PRO A 286 -2.40 8.66 20.04
CA PRO A 286 -3.76 8.18 20.23
C PRO A 286 -4.58 9.19 21.04
N ASP A 287 -5.36 10.02 20.35
CA ASP A 287 -6.19 11.08 20.92
C ASP A 287 -7.66 10.64 21.06
N PRO A 288 -8.33 10.86 22.22
CA PRO A 288 -9.77 10.69 22.36
C PRO A 288 -10.64 11.31 21.25
N ALA A 289 -10.19 12.41 20.63
CA ALA A 289 -10.85 13.05 19.50
C ALA A 289 -10.88 12.14 18.24
N ILE A 290 -9.84 11.34 18.01
CA ILE A 290 -9.80 10.32 16.95
C ILE A 290 -10.81 9.23 17.24
N ALA A 291 -10.84 8.73 18.47
CA ALA A 291 -11.81 7.72 18.88
C ALA A 291 -13.26 8.24 18.81
N ALA A 292 -13.48 9.55 19.02
CA ALA A 292 -14.78 10.19 18.82
C ALA A 292 -15.15 10.28 17.34
N ALA A 293 -14.20 10.64 16.47
CA ALA A 293 -14.40 10.68 15.02
C ALA A 293 -14.74 9.29 14.46
N VAL A 294 -14.03 8.23 14.89
CA VAL A 294 -14.33 6.85 14.48
C VAL A 294 -15.73 6.40 14.92
N ALA A 295 -16.18 6.76 16.13
CA ALA A 295 -17.56 6.48 16.53
C ALA A 295 -18.57 7.24 15.66
N ALA A 296 -18.32 8.51 15.37
CA ALA A 296 -19.21 9.30 14.52
C ALA A 296 -19.28 8.75 13.08
N ALA A 297 -18.18 8.17 12.58
CA ALA A 297 -18.15 7.48 11.29
C ALA A 297 -19.08 6.27 11.27
N VAL A 298 -19.04 5.44 12.32
CA VAL A 298 -19.94 4.27 12.43
C VAL A 298 -21.40 4.69 12.50
N GLU A 299 -21.73 5.73 13.27
CA GLU A 299 -23.10 6.24 13.36
C GLU A 299 -23.60 6.81 12.02
N ALA A 300 -22.71 7.43 11.23
CA ALA A 300 -23.06 7.94 9.91
C ALA A 300 -23.23 6.83 8.86
N LEU A 301 -22.48 5.74 8.96
CA LEU A 301 -22.55 4.61 8.04
C LEU A 301 -23.71 3.66 8.35
N ALA A 302 -24.09 3.49 9.62
CA ALA A 302 -25.15 2.59 10.06
C ALA A 302 -26.47 2.71 9.24
N PRO A 303 -27.04 3.90 9.01
CA PRO A 303 -28.24 4.03 8.18
C PRO A 303 -28.00 3.76 6.69
N LEU A 304 -26.79 4.04 6.18
CA LEU A 304 -26.43 3.85 4.77
C LEU A 304 -26.29 2.37 4.40
N VAL A 305 -25.92 1.53 5.37
CA VAL A 305 -25.82 0.07 5.20
C VAL A 305 -27.06 -0.69 5.67
N GLY A 306 -28.13 0.04 6.04
CA GLY A 306 -29.41 -0.57 6.43
C GLY A 306 -29.47 -1.11 7.87
N GLU A 307 -28.51 -0.79 8.73
CA GLU A 307 -28.53 -1.19 10.15
C GLU A 307 -29.65 -0.48 10.92
N VAL A 308 -29.90 0.79 10.57
CA VAL A 308 -30.95 1.62 11.16
C VAL A 308 -31.71 2.38 10.07
N PRO A 309 -32.94 2.84 10.32
CA PRO A 309 -33.71 3.60 9.33
C PRO A 309 -33.03 4.93 8.97
N LEU A 310 -33.08 5.28 7.67
CA LEU A 310 -32.72 6.62 7.18
C LEU A 310 -33.58 7.69 7.85
N ARG A 311 -32.95 8.80 8.22
CA ARG A 311 -33.56 10.01 8.81
C ARG A 311 -33.43 11.22 7.91
N GLY A 312 -32.62 11.13 6.86
CA GLY A 312 -32.34 12.19 5.90
C GLY A 312 -31.12 13.02 6.30
N GLY A 313 -30.21 13.23 5.34
CA GLY A 313 -28.99 14.02 5.54
C GLY A 313 -27.74 13.20 5.88
N GLU A 314 -27.82 11.88 5.87
CA GLU A 314 -26.70 10.97 6.14
C GLU A 314 -25.50 11.25 5.22
N LEU A 315 -25.76 11.34 3.91
CA LEU A 315 -24.73 11.70 2.94
C LEU A 315 -24.15 13.10 3.15
N ALA A 316 -24.96 14.04 3.66
CA ALA A 316 -24.50 15.40 3.95
C ALA A 316 -23.62 15.46 5.20
N ALA A 317 -23.69 14.47 6.09
CA ALA A 317 -22.82 14.37 7.26
C ALA A 317 -21.42 13.84 6.91
N LEU A 318 -21.29 13.00 5.87
CA LEU A 318 -20.01 12.37 5.51
C LEU A 318 -18.89 13.39 5.20
N PRO A 319 -19.09 14.45 4.40
CA PRO A 319 -18.04 15.43 4.13
C PRO A 319 -17.51 16.12 5.39
N ALA A 320 -18.38 16.44 6.34
CA ALA A 320 -17.96 17.08 7.59
C ALA A 320 -17.09 16.14 8.44
N LEU A 321 -17.42 14.85 8.47
CA LEU A 321 -16.64 13.83 9.15
C LEU A 321 -15.30 13.54 8.47
N VAL A 322 -15.26 13.59 7.14
CA VAL A 322 -14.00 13.53 6.38
C VAL A 322 -13.10 14.71 6.71
N GLU A 323 -13.64 15.92 6.70
CA GLU A 323 -12.87 17.12 7.08
C GLU A 323 -12.39 17.06 8.53
N GLN A 324 -13.21 16.52 9.44
CA GLN A 324 -12.79 16.27 10.83
C GLN A 324 -11.64 15.25 10.88
N ALA A 325 -11.72 14.14 10.14
CA ALA A 325 -10.67 13.14 10.10
C ALA A 325 -9.35 13.72 9.54
N ARG A 326 -9.43 14.53 8.48
CA ARG A 326 -8.27 15.24 7.91
C ARG A 326 -7.68 16.28 8.86
N ALA A 327 -8.52 17.05 9.55
CA ALA A 327 -8.05 18.03 10.53
C ALA A 327 -7.30 17.34 11.68
N LEU A 328 -7.77 16.17 12.12
CA LEU A 328 -7.09 15.37 13.13
C LEU A 328 -5.74 14.88 12.64
N GLN A 329 -5.56 14.55 11.36
CA GLN A 329 -4.25 14.19 10.78
C GLN A 329 -3.21 15.31 10.88
N HIS A 330 -3.64 16.57 11.03
CA HIS A 330 -2.78 17.76 11.01
C HIS A 330 -2.67 18.49 12.37
N ALA A 331 -3.39 18.04 13.41
CA ALA A 331 -3.59 18.81 14.64
C ALA A 331 -2.33 19.02 15.52
N GLU A 332 -1.19 18.41 15.20
CA GLU A 332 0.05 18.53 15.99
C GLU A 332 1.08 19.52 15.43
N LEU A 333 0.72 20.33 14.43
CA LEU A 333 1.49 21.51 14.06
C LEU A 333 0.99 22.75 14.82
N GLU A 334 1.10 22.73 16.15
CA GLU A 334 1.09 23.98 16.91
C GLU A 334 2.31 24.79 16.42
N LEU A 335 2.04 25.82 15.60
CA LEU A 335 3.06 26.70 15.01
C LEU A 335 3.83 27.36 16.14
N VAL A 336 4.96 26.76 16.53
CA VAL A 336 6.00 27.46 17.28
C VAL A 336 6.33 28.71 16.47
N PRO A 337 6.09 29.93 16.97
CA PRO A 337 6.44 31.13 16.23
C PRO A 337 7.93 31.03 15.88
N PRO A 338 8.32 31.29 14.61
CA PRO A 338 9.69 31.12 14.18
C PRO A 338 10.60 31.88 15.14
N PRO A 339 11.70 31.29 15.63
CA PRO A 339 12.59 31.97 16.55
C PRO A 339 13.00 33.31 15.93
N SER A 340 12.79 34.39 16.68
CA SER A 340 13.06 35.74 16.20
C SER A 340 14.55 35.85 15.84
N GLY A 341 14.85 36.15 14.57
CA GLY A 341 16.21 36.27 14.05
C GLY A 341 16.56 35.35 12.88
N LEU A 342 15.69 34.40 12.50
CA LEU A 342 15.84 33.68 11.23
C LEU A 342 15.46 34.59 10.05
N ALA A 343 16.46 35.15 9.39
CA ALA A 343 16.32 35.79 8.09
C ALA A 343 16.93 34.88 7.02
N ILE A 344 16.18 34.59 5.95
CA ILE A 344 16.77 33.96 4.76
C ILE A 344 17.79 34.95 4.21
N PRO A 345 19.09 34.58 4.09
CA PRO A 345 20.10 35.44 3.51
C PRO A 345 19.65 35.94 2.12
N PRO A 346 19.87 37.22 1.78
CA PRO A 346 19.55 37.71 0.44
C PRO A 346 20.40 36.96 -0.60
N GLY A 347 19.75 36.42 -1.64
CA GLY A 347 20.41 35.71 -2.74
C GLY A 347 20.26 34.18 -2.73
N ILE A 348 19.42 33.62 -1.86
CA ILE A 348 19.09 32.19 -1.88
C ILE A 348 17.89 31.96 -2.82
N ASP A 349 18.03 30.98 -3.70
CA ASP A 349 16.96 30.57 -4.60
C ASP A 349 15.80 29.97 -3.81
N LEU A 350 14.60 30.50 -4.03
CA LEU A 350 13.40 30.04 -3.34
C LEU A 350 13.04 28.60 -3.73
N GLU A 351 13.40 28.17 -4.94
CA GLU A 351 13.18 26.78 -5.37
C GLU A 351 14.02 25.79 -4.54
N PHE A 352 15.29 26.12 -4.24
CA PHE A 352 16.12 25.28 -3.37
C PHE A 352 15.63 25.30 -1.91
N VAL A 353 15.06 26.43 -1.46
CA VAL A 353 14.45 26.53 -0.11
C VAL A 353 13.23 25.64 0.01
N GLU A 354 12.35 25.59 -1.00
CA GLU A 354 11.17 24.71 -0.98
C GLU A 354 11.57 23.23 -0.95
N VAL A 355 12.54 22.82 -1.77
CA VAL A 355 13.08 21.45 -1.75
C VAL A 355 13.68 21.11 -0.39
N PHE A 356 14.47 22.02 0.20
CA PHE A 356 14.99 21.84 1.55
C PHE A 356 13.88 21.72 2.60
N LEU A 357 12.82 22.52 2.50
CA LEU A 357 11.70 22.47 3.44
C LEU A 357 10.93 21.15 3.34
N GLU A 358 10.75 20.59 2.15
CA GLU A 358 10.15 19.27 1.96
C GLU A 358 11.02 18.16 2.54
N GLU A 359 12.32 18.17 2.25
CA GLU A 359 13.28 17.21 2.80
C GLU A 359 13.34 17.32 4.33
N ALA A 360 13.34 18.54 4.86
CA ALA A 360 13.37 18.80 6.30
C ALA A 360 12.09 18.32 7.00
N ARG A 361 10.92 18.42 6.36
CA ARG A 361 9.67 17.85 6.90
C ARG A 361 9.75 16.33 6.99
N GLY A 362 10.26 15.67 5.95
CA GLY A 362 10.47 14.23 5.94
C GLY A 362 11.42 13.77 7.04
N GLU A 363 12.56 14.45 7.19
CA GLU A 363 13.53 14.12 8.23
C GLU A 363 13.03 14.43 9.65
N LEU A 364 12.22 15.48 9.84
CA LEU A 364 11.55 15.75 11.12
C LEU A 364 10.53 14.65 11.50
N ALA A 365 9.81 14.09 10.53
CA ALA A 365 8.93 12.95 10.78
C ALA A 365 9.72 11.70 11.22
N THR A 366 10.84 11.41 10.55
CA THR A 366 11.78 10.35 10.94
C THR A 366 12.30 10.55 12.36
N LEU A 367 12.68 11.79 12.72
CA LEU A 367 13.14 12.12 14.06
C LEU A 367 12.08 11.84 15.12
N ARG A 368 10.83 12.29 14.93
CA ARG A 368 9.73 12.06 15.87
C ARG A 368 9.48 10.57 16.08
N LYS A 369 9.34 9.82 14.99
CA LYS A 369 9.10 8.36 15.01
C LYS A 369 10.16 7.63 15.82
N HIS A 370 11.45 7.85 15.52
CA HIS A 370 12.52 7.12 16.18
C HIS A 370 12.83 7.65 17.59
N GLN A 371 12.48 8.89 17.90
CA GLN A 371 12.56 9.43 19.26
C GLN A 371 11.58 8.71 20.19
N ALA A 372 10.35 8.47 19.76
CA ALA A 372 9.35 7.75 20.54
C ALA A 372 9.83 6.32 20.87
N VAL A 373 10.33 5.60 19.85
CA VAL A 373 10.90 4.26 20.02
C VAL A 373 12.08 4.26 20.99
N TRP A 374 13.03 5.19 20.81
CA TRP A 374 14.22 5.27 21.66
C TRP A 374 13.88 5.66 23.12
N ARG A 375 12.87 6.51 23.34
CA ARG A 375 12.41 6.86 24.70
C ARG A 375 11.85 5.66 25.46
N GLN A 376 11.19 4.74 24.76
CA GLN A 376 10.64 3.52 25.36
C GLN A 376 11.73 2.47 25.62
N ASN A 377 12.77 2.44 24.78
CA ASN A 377 13.92 1.56 24.94
C ASN A 377 15.24 2.29 24.62
N LEU A 378 15.89 2.81 25.67
CA LEU A 378 17.14 3.59 25.51
C LEU A 378 18.31 2.76 24.94
N ALA A 379 18.20 1.42 24.94
CA ALA A 379 19.20 0.52 24.35
C ALA A 379 18.97 0.25 22.85
N ASP A 380 17.88 0.77 22.26
CA ASP A 380 17.54 0.58 20.85
C ASP A 380 18.54 1.32 19.93
N ARG A 381 19.54 0.58 19.44
CA ARG A 381 20.57 1.08 18.53
C ARG A 381 20.04 1.44 17.14
N PRO A 382 19.09 0.70 16.54
CA PRO A 382 18.45 1.11 15.29
C PRO A 382 17.80 2.49 15.37
N ALA A 383 16.99 2.75 16.40
CA ALA A 383 16.34 4.05 16.61
C ALA A 383 17.37 5.17 16.79
N LEU A 384 18.41 4.96 17.59
CA LEU A 384 19.50 5.93 17.74
C LEU A 384 20.26 6.20 16.43
N THR A 385 20.42 5.18 15.58
CA THR A 385 21.09 5.30 14.29
C THR A 385 20.25 6.10 13.31
N ALA A 386 18.94 5.85 13.25
CA ALA A 386 18.00 6.61 12.44
C ALA A 386 17.91 8.07 12.88
N LEU A 387 17.85 8.33 14.21
CA LEU A 387 17.92 9.68 14.76
C LEU A 387 19.17 10.42 14.30
N ARG A 388 20.35 9.78 14.43
CA ARG A 388 21.63 10.37 14.01
C ARG A 388 21.68 10.64 12.51
N ARG A 389 21.12 9.74 11.69
CA ARG A 389 21.05 9.89 10.23
C ARG A 389 20.20 11.10 9.87
N ALA A 390 18.99 11.20 10.41
CA ALA A 390 18.08 12.31 10.14
C ALA A 390 18.66 13.67 10.54
N PHE A 391 19.33 13.76 11.70
CA PHE A 391 20.08 14.97 12.08
C PHE A 391 21.24 15.28 11.12
N HIS A 392 21.92 14.25 10.60
CA HIS A 392 23.01 14.43 9.64
C HIS A 392 22.50 14.91 8.29
N THR A 393 21.38 14.37 7.79
CA THR A 393 20.73 14.82 6.56
C THR A 393 20.27 16.27 6.68
N LEU A 394 19.53 16.63 7.75
CA LEU A 394 19.10 18.00 8.01
C LEU A 394 20.26 19.01 8.07
N LYS A 395 21.38 18.62 8.67
CA LYS A 395 22.59 19.43 8.72
C LYS A 395 23.26 19.55 7.35
N GLY A 396 23.20 18.50 6.54
CA GLY A 396 23.72 18.46 5.18
C GLY A 396 22.92 19.36 4.24
N SER A 397 21.61 19.14 4.19
CA SER A 397 20.69 19.89 3.32
C SER A 397 20.57 21.37 3.74
N GLY A 398 20.61 21.68 5.04
CA GLY A 398 20.62 23.06 5.53
C GLY A 398 21.81 23.89 5.03
N ARG A 399 22.99 23.28 4.85
CA ARG A 399 24.16 23.97 4.29
C ARG A 399 24.02 24.31 2.82
N VAL A 400 23.26 23.51 2.06
CA VAL A 400 23.05 23.71 0.62
C VAL A 400 22.22 24.98 0.38
N VAL A 401 21.26 25.25 1.26
CA VAL A 401 20.44 26.47 1.24
C VAL A 401 20.97 27.57 2.14
N GLY A 402 22.26 27.58 2.46
CA GLY A 402 22.91 28.65 3.23
C GLY A 402 22.40 28.84 4.66
N ALA A 403 21.56 27.94 5.19
CA ALA A 403 21.10 27.97 6.56
C ALA A 403 22.28 27.59 7.46
N THR A 404 22.79 28.56 8.21
CA THR A 404 23.81 28.36 9.24
C THR A 404 23.16 28.52 10.61
N VAL A 405 23.52 27.62 11.53
CA VAL A 405 23.15 27.71 12.96
C VAL A 405 24.14 28.59 13.68
#